data_AF-A0A834IMM4-F1
#
_entry.id   AF-A0A834IMM4-F1
#
_cell.length_a   1.000
_cell.length_b   1.000
_cell.length_c   1.000
_cell.angle_alpha   90.00
_cell.angle_beta   90.00
_cell.angle_gamma   90.00
#
_symmetry.space_group_name_H-M   'P 1'
#
loop_
_entity.id
_entity.type
_entity.pdbx_description
1 polymer ?
#
loop_
_entity_poly.entity_id
_entity_poly.type
_entity_poly.pdbx_seq_one_letter_code
_entity_poly.pdbx_strand_id
1 'polypeptide(L)'
;MIEQFIGGQGDAALFGINGFNMLLDGGYSRKACFWDFVRHLDRLDAVLMSRLNNSSISGIGSVLKRKKQGAVYPQIGHFFCNIQERKSLLSPDGDKDKDPLIISLLEEGQNLVQDLRQLNLSPQTCYKDNDPVILYHKVGHGTLNMYVLSPDKNSREVKDFLQKWNQSDPKLFASGKSGKEFSFPLQNLVSICALLVWQPANPNDTITRILYPGSTPQKKILEAFDKLKSVECIKHPVCSEKSLAPVKKTKQDVIDKLSSKDKIISDKKTENKIIQEESMKNGDIISEVKESKVKKSDSVESEKEKKVKKEDEGKKIEDVGKIVENGEKIKQKPRIGESKPKGRSESQQRKRPIQERKG
;
A
#
# COMPACT_ATOMS: atom_id res chain seq x y z
N MET A 1 -12.40 5.82 12.68
CA MET A 1 -12.69 5.53 11.26
C MET A 1 -11.41 5.03 10.61
N ILE A 2 -11.52 3.99 9.78
CA ILE A 2 -10.48 3.61 8.83
C ILE A 2 -11.20 3.42 7.50
N GLU A 3 -10.73 4.06 6.44
CA GLU A 3 -11.25 3.90 5.08
C GLU A 3 -10.12 3.48 4.16
N GLN A 4 -10.31 2.40 3.39
CA GLN A 4 -9.31 1.87 2.47
C GLN A 4 -9.76 2.14 1.03
N PHE A 5 -8.97 2.91 0.28
CA PHE A 5 -9.35 3.37 -1.05
C PHE A 5 -8.94 2.35 -2.11
N ILE A 6 -9.85 1.42 -2.43
CA ILE A 6 -9.65 0.38 -3.44
C ILE A 6 -9.64 1.01 -4.85
N GLY A 7 -8.47 1.51 -5.26
CA GLY A 7 -8.27 2.30 -6.48
C GLY A 7 -7.36 1.68 -7.54
N GLY A 8 -7.04 0.39 -7.43
CA GLY A 8 -6.13 -0.34 -8.33
C GLY A 8 -5.05 -1.11 -7.56
N GLN A 9 -3.89 -1.35 -8.21
CA GLN A 9 -2.74 -2.03 -7.57
C GLN A 9 -1.90 -1.05 -6.72
N GLY A 10 -2.52 -0.37 -5.75
CA GLY A 10 -1.76 0.46 -4.83
C GLY A 10 -2.47 0.84 -3.56
N ASP A 11 -1.65 1.14 -2.56
CA ASP A 11 -2.04 1.28 -1.17
C ASP A 11 -2.41 2.73 -0.87
N ALA A 12 -3.62 2.93 -0.35
CA ALA A 12 -4.12 4.20 0.14
C ALA A 12 -5.17 3.94 1.22
N ALA A 13 -5.01 4.55 2.40
CA ALA A 13 -6.01 4.50 3.45
C ALA A 13 -6.06 5.81 4.24
N LEU A 14 -7.26 6.20 4.71
CA LEU A 14 -7.43 7.29 5.67
C LEU A 14 -7.71 6.71 7.05
N PHE A 15 -6.90 7.09 8.03
CA PHE A 15 -7.16 6.88 9.45
C PHE A 15 -7.73 8.18 10.04
N GLY A 16 -8.88 8.09 10.72
CA GLY A 16 -9.54 9.25 11.33
C GLY A 16 -10.02 8.96 12.75
N ILE A 17 -9.63 9.81 13.69
CA ILE A 17 -10.13 9.86 15.08
C ILE A 17 -10.61 11.29 15.41
N ASN A 18 -11.15 11.51 16.61
CA ASN A 18 -11.92 12.70 16.99
C ASN A 18 -11.11 14.03 16.93
N GLY A 19 -11.00 14.61 15.74
CA GLY A 19 -10.24 15.84 15.44
C GLY A 19 -8.83 15.61 14.90
N PHE A 20 -8.51 14.42 14.37
CA PHE A 20 -7.22 14.09 13.75
C PHE A 20 -7.39 13.13 12.56
N ASN A 21 -6.87 13.52 11.40
CA ASN A 21 -6.90 12.75 10.15
C ASN A 21 -5.47 12.45 9.65
N MET A 22 -5.20 11.19 9.32
CA MET A 22 -3.91 10.72 8.79
C MET A 22 -4.11 9.94 7.50
N LEU A 23 -3.50 10.40 6.41
CA LEU A 23 -3.43 9.67 5.14
C LEU A 23 -2.23 8.71 5.14
N LEU A 24 -2.45 7.46 4.71
CA LEU A 24 -1.46 6.39 4.61
C LEU A 24 -1.30 6.01 3.14
N ASP A 25 -0.17 6.37 2.54
CA ASP A 25 0.17 6.29 1.11
C ASP A 25 -0.89 6.94 0.17
N GLY A 26 -0.66 6.85 -1.15
CA GLY A 26 -1.40 7.62 -2.16
C GLY A 26 -2.08 6.81 -3.26
N GLY A 27 -1.85 5.49 -3.32
CA GLY A 27 -2.33 4.66 -4.40
C GLY A 27 -1.60 4.86 -5.74
N TYR A 28 -1.82 3.90 -6.65
CA TYR A 28 -1.13 3.80 -7.93
C TYR A 28 -1.54 4.85 -8.97
N SER A 29 -2.79 5.34 -8.90
CA SER A 29 -3.39 6.18 -9.94
C SER A 29 -2.89 7.63 -9.91
N ARG A 30 -2.64 8.22 -11.09
CA ARG A 30 -2.42 9.67 -11.26
C ARG A 30 -3.66 10.51 -10.91
N LYS A 31 -4.87 9.94 -10.97
CA LYS A 31 -6.03 10.48 -10.24
C LYS A 31 -6.03 9.82 -8.86
N ALA A 32 -5.50 10.51 -7.85
CA ALA A 32 -5.51 10.08 -6.46
C ALA A 32 -6.90 9.56 -6.03
N CYS A 33 -7.00 8.27 -5.68
CA CYS A 33 -8.27 7.62 -5.32
C CYS A 33 -8.89 8.23 -4.05
N PHE A 34 -8.06 8.61 -3.09
CA PHE A 34 -8.45 9.25 -1.84
C PHE A 34 -8.93 10.71 -2.01
N TRP A 35 -8.64 11.36 -3.14
CA TRP A 35 -8.87 12.81 -3.31
C TRP A 35 -10.34 13.20 -3.22
N ASP A 36 -11.22 12.41 -3.84
CA ASP A 36 -12.65 12.71 -3.89
C ASP A 36 -13.29 12.63 -2.49
N PHE A 37 -12.69 11.90 -1.54
CA PHE A 37 -13.01 11.97 -0.11
C PHE A 37 -12.32 13.16 0.57
N VAL A 38 -10.97 13.16 0.64
CA VAL A 38 -10.24 14.07 1.56
C VAL A 38 -10.37 15.55 1.23
N ARG A 39 -10.75 15.91 -0.01
CA ARG A 39 -11.02 17.30 -0.41
C ARG A 39 -12.14 17.98 0.39
N HIS A 40 -12.95 17.22 1.12
CA HIS A 40 -14.02 17.72 1.99
C HIS A 40 -13.59 17.86 3.46
N LEU A 41 -12.32 17.55 3.80
CA LEU A 41 -11.76 17.75 5.12
C LEU A 41 -11.09 19.13 5.21
N ASP A 42 -11.13 19.78 6.38
CA ASP A 42 -10.37 21.02 6.62
C ASP A 42 -8.86 20.77 6.60
N ARG A 43 -8.42 19.62 7.15
CA ARG A 43 -7.01 19.24 7.22
C ARG A 43 -6.77 17.72 7.26
N LEU A 44 -5.60 17.35 6.77
CA LEU A 44 -4.87 16.13 7.07
C LEU A 44 -3.75 16.52 8.05
N ASP A 45 -3.94 16.19 9.33
CA ASP A 45 -2.96 16.42 10.38
C ASP A 45 -1.62 15.73 10.07
N ALA A 46 -1.69 14.54 9.46
CA ALA A 46 -0.54 13.78 9.00
C ALA A 46 -0.74 13.14 7.62
N VAL A 47 0.35 12.98 6.87
CA VAL A 47 0.45 12.13 5.69
C VAL A 47 1.70 11.27 5.85
N LEU A 48 1.56 9.95 5.78
CA LEU A 48 2.68 9.00 5.76
C LEU A 48 2.79 8.37 4.39
N MET A 49 3.88 8.63 3.67
CA MET A 49 4.24 7.87 2.48
C MET A 49 5.28 6.82 2.88
N SER A 50 4.88 5.56 2.95
CA SER A 50 5.68 4.50 3.57
C SER A 50 6.92 4.13 2.75
N ARG A 51 6.86 4.34 1.43
CA ARG A 51 7.90 3.92 0.49
C ARG A 51 7.82 4.68 -0.83
N LEU A 52 8.95 4.79 -1.52
CA LEU A 52 9.04 5.32 -2.89
C LEU A 52 8.83 4.19 -3.91
N ASN A 53 7.64 4.15 -4.52
CA ASN A 53 7.32 3.26 -5.63
C ASN A 53 6.13 3.80 -6.45
N ASN A 54 5.77 3.09 -7.53
CA ASN A 54 4.61 3.45 -8.36
C ASN A 54 3.25 3.30 -7.65
N SER A 55 3.17 2.59 -6.51
CA SER A 55 1.91 2.28 -5.81
C SER A 55 1.53 3.29 -4.73
N SER A 56 2.41 4.25 -4.41
CA SER A 56 2.18 5.34 -3.47
C SER A 56 2.32 6.74 -4.08
N ILE A 57 3.35 6.98 -4.91
CA ILE A 57 3.76 8.35 -5.24
C ILE A 57 2.85 9.05 -6.24
N SER A 58 2.21 8.31 -7.16
CA SER A 58 1.35 8.88 -8.21
C SER A 58 0.22 9.72 -7.62
N GLY A 59 -0.49 9.19 -6.62
CA GLY A 59 -1.61 9.89 -5.99
C GLY A 59 -1.16 11.08 -5.16
N ILE A 60 -0.21 10.90 -4.23
CA ILE A 60 0.30 12.00 -3.39
C ILE A 60 0.92 13.11 -4.26
N GLY A 61 1.77 12.76 -5.23
CA GLY A 61 2.37 13.71 -6.17
C GLY A 61 1.33 14.50 -6.96
N SER A 62 0.24 13.86 -7.41
CA SER A 62 -0.86 14.58 -8.08
C SER A 62 -1.52 15.64 -7.18
N VAL A 63 -1.62 15.38 -5.87
CA VAL A 63 -2.22 16.28 -4.89
C VAL A 63 -1.28 17.42 -4.52
N LEU A 64 0.03 17.17 -4.35
CA LEU A 64 1.01 18.23 -4.13
C LEU A 64 1.15 19.16 -5.34
N LYS A 65 1.19 18.60 -6.55
CA LYS A 65 1.22 19.38 -7.82
C LYS A 65 -0.03 20.26 -7.96
N ARG A 66 -1.22 19.76 -7.57
CA ARG A 66 -2.45 20.58 -7.51
C ARG A 66 -2.36 21.67 -6.44
N LYS A 67 -1.84 21.37 -5.24
CA LYS A 67 -1.68 22.34 -4.15
C LYS A 67 -0.71 23.48 -4.47
N LYS A 68 0.29 23.23 -5.32
CA LYS A 68 1.17 24.29 -5.85
C LYS A 68 0.48 25.23 -6.82
N GLN A 69 -0.56 24.77 -7.52
CA GLN A 69 -1.33 25.57 -8.48
C GLN A 69 -2.39 26.44 -7.81
N GLY A 70 -2.76 26.16 -6.56
CA GLY A 70 -3.69 26.98 -5.78
C GLY A 70 -3.96 26.39 -4.39
N ALA A 71 -4.37 27.27 -3.47
CA ALA A 71 -4.65 26.93 -2.08
C ALA A 71 -5.91 26.06 -1.92
N VAL A 72 -5.81 24.78 -2.24
CA VAL A 72 -6.89 23.79 -2.09
C VAL A 72 -6.83 23.06 -0.74
N TYR A 73 -7.99 22.89 -0.12
CA TYR A 73 -8.19 22.00 1.03
C TYR A 73 -7.99 20.52 0.64
N PRO A 74 -7.65 19.62 1.58
CA PRO A 74 -7.39 19.83 3.01
C PRO A 74 -6.00 20.44 3.24
N GLN A 75 -5.80 21.25 4.28
CA GLN A 75 -4.43 21.66 4.67
C GLN A 75 -3.62 20.44 5.16
N ILE A 76 -2.29 20.45 4.99
CA ILE A 76 -1.41 19.35 5.45
C ILE A 76 -0.60 19.87 6.63
N GLY A 77 -0.64 19.17 7.77
CA GLY A 77 0.18 19.45 8.94
C GLY A 77 1.58 18.84 8.80
N HIS A 78 1.67 17.53 8.99
CA HIS A 78 2.92 16.78 8.95
C HIS A 78 3.00 15.86 7.74
N PHE A 79 4.21 15.72 7.16
CA PHE A 79 4.48 14.77 6.08
C PHE A 79 5.64 13.86 6.49
N PHE A 80 5.40 12.55 6.54
CA PHE A 80 6.36 11.53 6.95
C PHE A 80 6.83 10.71 5.75
N CYS A 81 8.13 10.72 5.44
CA CYS A 81 8.74 9.77 4.50
C CYS A 81 10.27 9.73 4.68
N ASN A 82 10.91 8.68 4.15
CA ASN A 82 12.37 8.50 4.22
C ASN A 82 13.10 8.91 2.93
N ILE A 83 12.50 9.76 2.10
CA ILE A 83 13.17 10.37 0.93
C ILE A 83 13.87 11.65 1.38
N GLN A 84 15.13 11.80 0.99
CA GLN A 84 15.94 13.01 1.22
C GLN A 84 16.09 13.77 -0.09
N GLU A 85 16.31 15.08 -0.07
CA GLU A 85 16.70 15.80 -1.29
C GLU A 85 18.05 15.27 -1.79
N ARG A 86 18.12 14.80 -3.04
CA ARG A 86 19.41 14.56 -3.70
C ARG A 86 19.94 15.86 -4.27
N LYS A 87 21.26 16.07 -4.20
CA LYS A 87 21.92 17.15 -4.95
C LYS A 87 21.71 16.89 -6.44
N SER A 88 20.87 17.69 -7.09
CA SER A 88 20.53 17.49 -8.50
C SER A 88 21.77 17.72 -9.37
N LEU A 89 22.23 16.68 -10.04
CA LEU A 89 23.04 16.84 -11.24
C LEU A 89 22.11 17.32 -12.35
N LEU A 90 21.91 18.63 -12.41
CA LEU A 90 21.25 19.29 -13.54
C LEU A 90 22.10 19.00 -14.78
N SER A 91 21.57 18.18 -15.70
CA SER A 91 22.23 17.89 -16.97
C SER A 91 22.37 19.22 -17.75
N PRO A 92 23.59 19.64 -18.16
CA PRO A 92 23.78 20.96 -18.79
C PRO A 92 22.94 21.18 -20.05
N ASP A 93 22.67 20.13 -20.81
CA ASP A 93 21.83 20.19 -22.02
C ASP A 93 20.32 20.11 -21.74
N GLY A 94 19.92 19.77 -20.52
CA GLY A 94 18.52 19.52 -20.14
C GLY A 94 17.97 18.18 -20.63
N ASP A 95 16.69 17.92 -20.32
CA ASP A 95 15.99 16.66 -20.61
C ASP A 95 15.49 16.55 -22.07
N LYS A 96 16.22 17.13 -23.04
CA LYS A 96 15.78 17.25 -24.44
C LYS A 96 15.54 15.90 -25.14
N ASP A 97 16.27 14.87 -24.75
CA ASP A 97 16.19 13.52 -25.33
C ASP A 97 15.36 12.53 -24.48
N LYS A 98 14.61 12.99 -23.46
CA LYS A 98 13.74 12.11 -22.69
C LYS A 98 12.42 11.83 -23.40
N ASP A 99 12.10 10.54 -23.54
CA ASP A 99 10.75 10.09 -23.88
C ASP A 99 9.77 10.50 -22.76
N PRO A 100 8.76 11.36 -23.03
CA PRO A 100 7.79 11.83 -22.04
C PRO A 100 6.85 10.74 -21.51
N LEU A 101 6.87 9.54 -22.09
CA LEU A 101 6.13 8.38 -21.61
C LEU A 101 6.86 7.63 -20.48
N ILE A 102 8.18 7.82 -20.34
CA ILE A 102 8.99 7.12 -19.33
C ILE A 102 8.90 7.83 -17.97
N ILE A 103 8.21 7.21 -17.01
CA ILE A 103 8.12 7.69 -15.64
C ILE A 103 9.35 7.23 -14.84
N SER A 104 10.22 8.16 -14.48
CA SER A 104 11.39 7.92 -13.62
C SER A 104 11.05 8.11 -12.14
N LEU A 105 11.16 7.05 -11.33
CA LEU A 105 10.96 7.12 -9.87
C LEU A 105 12.02 7.97 -9.15
N LEU A 106 13.22 8.12 -9.74
CA LEU A 106 14.26 9.05 -9.25
C LEU A 106 13.86 10.51 -9.44
N GLU A 107 13.04 10.81 -10.45
CA GLU A 107 12.53 12.16 -10.73
C GLU A 107 11.25 12.42 -9.97
N GLU A 108 10.25 11.51 -9.99
CA GLU A 108 9.04 11.72 -9.20
C GLU A 108 9.34 11.83 -7.69
N GLY A 109 10.29 11.04 -7.17
CA GLY A 109 10.74 11.17 -5.78
C GLY A 109 11.44 12.50 -5.47
N GLN A 110 12.17 13.08 -6.43
CA GLN A 110 12.85 14.37 -6.25
C GLN A 110 11.87 15.54 -6.43
N ASN A 111 10.97 15.45 -7.42
CA ASN A 111 9.85 16.37 -7.63
C ASN A 111 8.97 16.44 -6.38
N LEU A 112 8.67 15.30 -5.75
CA LEU A 112 7.92 15.25 -4.49
C LEU A 112 8.60 16.07 -3.38
N VAL A 113 9.91 15.94 -3.18
CA VAL A 113 10.65 16.70 -2.14
C VAL A 113 10.69 18.19 -2.47
N GLN A 114 10.81 18.55 -3.76
CA GLN A 114 10.72 19.94 -4.20
C GLN A 114 9.30 20.51 -4.07
N ASP A 115 8.27 19.71 -4.34
CA ASP A 115 6.86 20.08 -4.20
C ASP A 115 6.51 20.33 -2.72
N LEU A 116 6.98 19.45 -1.82
CA LEU A 116 6.84 19.63 -0.37
C LEU A 116 7.51 20.93 0.09
N ARG A 117 8.76 21.21 -0.34
CA ARG A 117 9.44 22.47 -0.01
C ARG A 117 8.66 23.70 -0.48
N GLN A 118 8.12 23.69 -1.69
CA GLN A 118 7.34 24.82 -2.23
C GLN A 118 6.00 25.02 -1.52
N LEU A 119 5.51 24.00 -0.81
CA LEU A 119 4.35 24.05 0.09
C LEU A 119 4.73 24.34 1.55
N ASN A 120 6.00 24.68 1.83
CA ASN A 120 6.59 24.86 3.16
C ASN A 120 6.49 23.62 4.08
N LEU A 121 6.37 22.42 3.48
CA LEU A 121 6.34 21.13 4.19
C LEU A 121 7.75 20.52 4.22
N SER A 122 8.22 20.15 5.42
CA SER A 122 9.48 19.42 5.59
C SER A 122 9.19 17.93 5.78
N PRO A 123 9.76 17.02 4.96
CA PRO A 123 9.59 15.58 5.15
C PRO A 123 10.26 15.12 6.45
N GLN A 124 9.48 14.51 7.34
CA GLN A 124 9.97 13.93 8.59
C GLN A 124 10.35 12.46 8.37
N THR A 125 11.57 12.07 8.76
CA THR A 125 12.06 10.70 8.56
C THR A 125 11.54 9.75 9.65
N CYS A 126 10.81 8.72 9.25
CA CYS A 126 10.41 7.62 10.13
C CYS A 126 11.42 6.47 10.03
N TYR A 127 12.44 6.49 10.90
CA TYR A 127 13.28 5.33 11.16
C TYR A 127 12.85 4.64 12.46
N LYS A 128 13.13 3.35 12.60
CA LYS A 128 12.83 2.59 13.81
C LYS A 128 13.62 3.14 15.00
N ASP A 129 12.90 3.55 16.03
CA ASP A 129 13.42 4.00 17.33
C ASP A 129 12.76 3.21 18.47
N ASN A 130 13.19 3.42 19.71
CA ASN A 130 12.59 2.81 20.89
C ASN A 130 11.34 3.58 21.35
N ASP A 131 11.36 4.91 21.25
CA ASP A 131 10.28 5.80 21.68
C ASP A 131 9.28 6.05 20.52
N PRO A 132 7.97 6.12 20.82
CA PRO A 132 6.96 6.40 19.81
C PRO A 132 6.90 7.89 19.44
N VAL A 133 6.53 8.17 18.18
CA VAL A 133 6.13 9.52 17.76
C VAL A 133 4.71 9.78 18.27
N ILE A 134 4.55 10.78 19.15
CA ILE A 134 3.23 11.25 19.57
C ILE A 134 2.60 12.02 18.38
N LEU A 135 1.55 11.47 17.78
CA LEU A 135 0.86 12.07 16.64
C LEU A 135 -0.28 12.99 17.07
N TYR A 136 -0.96 12.65 18.16
CA TYR A 136 -2.12 13.40 18.65
C TYR A 136 -2.28 13.22 20.15
N HIS A 137 -2.69 14.28 20.85
CA HIS A 137 -3.15 14.20 22.23
C HIS A 137 -4.37 15.10 22.40
N LYS A 138 -5.42 14.58 23.06
CA LYS A 138 -6.65 15.31 23.34
C LYS A 138 -7.09 15.03 24.77
N VAL A 139 -7.07 16.09 25.59
CA VAL A 139 -7.46 16.06 27.01
C VAL A 139 -8.86 15.44 27.16
N GLY A 140 -9.02 14.55 28.14
CA GLY A 140 -10.26 13.81 28.39
C GLY A 140 -10.64 12.77 27.34
N HIS A 141 -9.83 12.57 26.27
CA HIS A 141 -10.13 11.63 25.19
C HIS A 141 -9.04 10.57 25.02
N GLY A 142 -7.76 10.96 24.91
CA GLY A 142 -6.65 10.03 24.77
C GLY A 142 -5.45 10.55 23.98
N THR A 143 -4.52 9.64 23.69
CA THR A 143 -3.25 9.89 22.97
C THR A 143 -3.08 8.89 21.83
N LEU A 144 -2.66 9.36 20.66
CA LEU A 144 -2.25 8.55 19.52
C LEU A 144 -0.73 8.53 19.40
N ASN A 145 -0.17 7.34 19.48
CA ASN A 145 1.26 7.06 19.39
C ASN A 145 1.58 6.23 18.14
N MET A 146 2.66 6.55 17.43
CA MET A 146 3.16 5.81 16.27
C MET A 146 4.52 5.20 16.58
N TYR A 147 4.57 3.87 16.70
CA TYR A 147 5.82 3.12 16.79
C TYR A 147 6.31 2.77 15.39
N VAL A 148 7.50 3.22 15.00
CA VAL A 148 8.12 2.87 13.72
C VAL A 148 8.84 1.53 13.87
N LEU A 149 8.38 0.50 13.19
CA LEU A 149 8.93 -0.87 13.25
C LEU A 149 10.05 -1.11 12.24
N SER A 150 9.98 -0.41 11.11
CA SER A 150 10.92 -0.47 9.99
C SER A 150 10.93 0.90 9.29
N PRO A 151 12.02 1.30 8.61
CA PRO A 151 13.32 0.62 8.55
C PRO A 151 14.26 1.07 9.67
N ASP A 152 15.25 0.23 10.00
CA ASP A 152 16.33 0.62 10.89
C ASP A 152 17.33 1.54 10.17
N LYS A 153 17.57 2.74 10.72
CA LYS A 153 18.44 3.78 10.15
C LYS A 153 19.86 3.27 9.84
N ASN A 154 20.35 2.31 10.61
CA ASN A 154 21.72 1.79 10.51
C ASN A 154 21.85 0.53 9.65
N SER A 155 20.72 -0.01 9.14
CA SER A 155 20.71 -1.21 8.28
C SER A 155 21.51 -1.05 6.99
N ARG A 156 21.96 -2.18 6.44
CA ARG A 156 22.71 -2.22 5.16
C ARG A 156 21.84 -1.70 4.01
N GLU A 157 20.56 -2.02 4.05
CA GLU A 157 19.59 -1.69 3.01
C GLU A 157 19.24 -0.20 2.98
N VAL A 158 19.11 0.46 4.15
CA VAL A 158 18.97 1.93 4.20
C VAL A 158 20.22 2.62 3.67
N LYS A 159 21.42 2.12 4.01
CA LYS A 159 22.70 2.66 3.51
C LYS A 159 22.83 2.49 1.98
N ASP A 160 22.53 1.30 1.45
CA ASP A 160 22.53 1.01 0.01
C ASP A 160 21.48 1.84 -0.75
N PHE A 161 20.27 1.97 -0.20
CA PHE A 161 19.21 2.80 -0.79
C PHE A 161 19.62 4.27 -0.85
N LEU A 162 20.11 4.84 0.26
CA LEU A 162 20.55 6.24 0.31
C LEU A 162 21.78 6.49 -0.55
N GLN A 163 22.72 5.54 -0.67
CA GLN A 163 23.84 5.64 -1.58
C GLN A 163 23.36 5.73 -3.04
N LYS A 164 22.54 4.77 -3.47
CA LYS A 164 22.00 4.71 -4.84
C LYS A 164 21.09 5.90 -5.17
N TRP A 165 20.31 6.36 -4.21
CA TRP A 165 19.48 7.57 -4.33
C TRP A 165 20.32 8.81 -4.62
N ASN A 166 21.37 9.04 -3.82
CA ASN A 166 22.29 10.18 -4.02
C ASN A 166 23.14 10.04 -5.29
N GLN A 167 23.50 8.81 -5.68
CA GLN A 167 24.19 8.51 -6.95
C GLN A 167 23.26 8.53 -8.18
N SER A 168 21.95 8.68 -7.99
CA SER A 168 20.92 8.58 -9.04
C SER A 168 21.02 7.27 -9.86
N ASP A 169 21.36 6.16 -9.21
CA ASP A 169 21.54 4.85 -9.87
C ASP A 169 20.21 4.35 -10.47
N PRO A 170 20.09 4.18 -11.80
CA PRO A 170 18.86 3.69 -12.43
C PRO A 170 18.48 2.27 -11.99
N LYS A 171 19.42 1.51 -11.40
CA LYS A 171 19.16 0.17 -10.85
C LYS A 171 18.44 0.20 -9.50
N LEU A 172 18.30 1.36 -8.85
CA LEU A 172 17.64 1.49 -7.53
C LEU A 172 16.22 0.90 -7.50
N PHE A 173 15.46 1.10 -8.59
CA PHE A 173 14.08 0.60 -8.72
C PHE A 173 13.93 -0.56 -9.70
N ALA A 174 15.03 -1.03 -10.29
CA ALA A 174 15.00 -2.11 -11.27
C ALA A 174 14.69 -3.47 -10.60
N SER A 175 13.79 -4.25 -11.19
CA SER A 175 13.47 -5.61 -10.74
C SER A 175 14.70 -6.53 -10.86
N GLY A 176 15.34 -6.82 -9.73
CA GLY A 176 16.63 -7.52 -9.67
C GLY A 176 16.58 -8.98 -10.11
N LYS A 177 16.77 -9.24 -11.41
CA LYS A 177 17.00 -10.58 -11.97
C LYS A 177 18.44 -11.06 -11.73
N SER A 178 18.86 -11.14 -10.46
CA SER A 178 20.19 -11.61 -10.05
C SER A 178 20.26 -13.13 -9.96
N GLY A 179 20.26 -13.83 -11.11
CA GLY A 179 20.42 -15.28 -11.18
C GLY A 179 19.13 -16.07 -10.86
N LYS A 180 19.29 -17.25 -10.23
CA LYS A 180 18.19 -18.17 -9.90
C LYS A 180 17.43 -17.80 -8.62
N GLU A 181 17.94 -16.88 -7.81
CA GLU A 181 17.32 -16.50 -6.54
C GLU A 181 16.49 -15.22 -6.69
N PHE A 182 15.31 -15.21 -6.05
CA PHE A 182 14.44 -14.04 -6.00
C PHE A 182 15.00 -13.00 -5.02
N SER A 183 15.40 -11.84 -5.54
CA SER A 183 15.83 -10.71 -4.72
C SER A 183 14.67 -9.75 -4.47
N PHE A 184 14.39 -9.46 -3.20
CA PHE A 184 13.39 -8.46 -2.82
C PHE A 184 13.83 -7.05 -3.26
N PRO A 185 12.96 -6.24 -3.91
CA PRO A 185 13.33 -4.89 -4.32
C PRO A 185 13.75 -4.03 -3.12
N LEU A 186 14.81 -3.24 -3.29
CA LEU A 186 15.44 -2.49 -2.19
C LEU A 186 14.46 -1.51 -1.53
N GLN A 187 13.59 -0.90 -2.34
CA GLN A 187 12.49 -0.03 -1.95
C GLN A 187 11.33 -0.75 -1.20
N ASN A 188 11.35 -2.08 -1.07
CA ASN A 188 10.53 -2.84 -0.11
C ASN A 188 11.30 -3.03 1.20
N LEU A 189 12.60 -3.35 1.11
CA LEU A 189 13.46 -3.64 2.27
C LEU A 189 13.67 -2.42 3.19
N VAL A 190 13.51 -1.21 2.66
CA VAL A 190 13.53 0.07 3.39
C VAL A 190 12.14 0.69 3.59
N SER A 191 11.05 -0.05 3.34
CA SER A 191 9.69 0.42 3.60
C SER A 191 9.52 0.79 5.06
N ILE A 192 8.80 1.89 5.31
CA ILE A 192 8.27 2.19 6.63
C ILE A 192 7.20 1.14 6.96
N CYS A 193 7.23 0.66 8.20
CA CYS A 193 6.17 -0.11 8.83
C CYS A 193 5.88 0.58 10.16
N ALA A 194 4.60 0.89 10.41
CA ALA A 194 4.18 1.70 11.54
C ALA A 194 3.06 1.00 12.32
N LEU A 195 3.15 0.99 13.64
CA LEU A 195 2.09 0.56 14.53
C LEU A 195 1.49 1.79 15.21
N LEU A 196 0.25 2.11 14.85
CA LEU A 196 -0.55 3.15 15.50
C LEU A 196 -1.20 2.56 16.75
N VAL A 197 -1.05 3.22 17.88
CA VAL A 197 -1.59 2.83 19.18
C VAL A 197 -2.39 4.00 19.74
N TRP A 198 -3.70 3.82 19.85
CA TRP A 198 -4.60 4.76 20.53
C TRP A 198 -4.80 4.31 21.98
N GLN A 199 -4.40 5.16 22.92
CA GLN A 199 -4.61 5.00 24.35
C GLN A 199 -5.73 5.96 24.79
N PRO A 200 -6.93 5.47 25.13
CA PRO A 200 -8.00 6.31 25.66
C PRO A 200 -7.61 6.97 27.00
N ALA A 201 -8.22 8.12 27.32
CA ALA A 201 -8.02 8.80 28.60
C ALA A 201 -8.80 8.17 29.77
N ASN A 202 -9.79 7.33 29.48
CA ASN A 202 -10.45 6.49 30.49
C ASN A 202 -9.67 5.17 30.59
N PRO A 203 -9.03 4.87 31.74
CA PRO A 203 -8.16 3.70 31.88
C PRO A 203 -8.92 2.36 31.81
N ASN A 204 -10.26 2.36 31.82
CA ASN A 204 -11.06 1.17 31.62
C ASN A 204 -11.23 0.80 30.13
N ASP A 205 -11.08 1.76 29.21
CA ASP A 205 -11.36 1.58 27.78
C ASP A 205 -10.23 0.84 27.05
N THR A 206 -10.58 0.14 25.97
CA THR A 206 -9.63 -0.72 25.24
C THR A 206 -8.63 0.10 24.43
N ILE A 207 -7.34 -0.21 24.60
CA ILE A 207 -6.24 0.32 23.78
C ILE A 207 -6.34 -0.30 22.37
N THR A 208 -6.51 0.55 21.37
CA THR A 208 -6.65 0.13 19.97
C THR A 208 -5.30 0.15 19.28
N ARG A 209 -4.97 -0.94 18.57
CA ARG A 209 -3.70 -1.13 17.83
C ARG A 209 -3.98 -1.37 16.35
N ILE A 210 -3.33 -0.62 15.47
CA ILE A 210 -3.48 -0.71 14.01
C ILE A 210 -2.09 -0.79 13.39
N LEU A 211 -1.78 -1.90 12.71
CA LEU A 211 -0.52 -2.10 12.00
C LEU A 211 -0.66 -1.68 10.54
N TYR A 212 0.17 -0.73 10.10
CA TYR A 212 0.38 -0.42 8.69
C TYR A 212 1.74 -0.97 8.23
N PRO A 213 1.77 -2.12 7.54
CA PRO A 213 3.01 -2.83 7.21
C PRO A 213 3.83 -2.20 6.07
N GLY A 214 3.22 -1.27 5.31
CA GLY A 214 3.74 -0.80 4.03
C GLY A 214 4.02 -2.00 3.12
N SER A 215 5.27 -2.18 2.72
CA SER A 215 5.73 -3.44 2.09
C SER A 215 6.99 -4.01 2.74
N THR A 216 7.13 -3.82 4.04
CA THR A 216 8.20 -4.43 4.84
C THR A 216 8.03 -5.96 4.85
N PRO A 217 9.08 -6.77 4.57
CA PRO A 217 8.96 -8.23 4.60
C PRO A 217 8.55 -8.76 5.97
N GLN A 218 7.67 -9.79 6.00
CA GLN A 218 7.11 -10.37 7.22
C GLN A 218 8.18 -10.70 8.28
N LYS A 219 9.33 -11.25 7.88
CA LYS A 219 10.47 -11.53 8.79
C LYS A 219 10.91 -10.28 9.57
N LYS A 220 11.07 -9.13 8.91
CA LYS A 220 11.44 -7.87 9.58
C LYS A 220 10.33 -7.34 10.50
N ILE A 221 9.06 -7.58 10.16
CA ILE A 221 7.92 -7.20 11.00
C ILE A 221 7.94 -8.02 12.31
N LEU A 222 8.14 -9.33 12.22
CA LEU A 222 8.25 -10.21 13.39
C LEU A 222 9.47 -9.84 14.26
N GLU A 223 10.64 -9.66 13.64
CA GLU A 223 11.86 -9.21 14.33
C GLU A 223 11.74 -7.81 14.98
N ALA A 224 10.77 -6.99 14.56
CA ALA A 224 10.48 -5.71 15.19
C ALA A 224 9.48 -5.84 16.35
N PHE A 225 8.45 -6.68 16.22
CA PHE A 225 7.57 -7.02 17.35
C PHE A 225 8.31 -7.71 18.49
N ASP A 226 9.32 -8.53 18.19
CA ASP A 226 10.23 -9.09 19.20
C ASP A 226 10.93 -8.02 20.05
N LYS A 227 11.19 -6.83 19.49
CA LYS A 227 11.83 -5.71 20.16
C LYS A 227 10.82 -4.83 20.93
N LEU A 228 9.57 -4.79 20.48
CA LEU A 228 8.46 -4.17 21.23
C LEU A 228 7.91 -5.02 22.38
N LYS A 229 8.47 -6.20 22.67
CA LYS A 229 8.09 -7.04 23.84
C LYS A 229 8.26 -6.34 25.19
N SER A 230 8.99 -5.22 25.28
CA SER A 230 9.04 -4.37 26.47
C SER A 230 7.74 -3.59 26.70
N VAL A 231 7.02 -3.22 25.63
CA VAL A 231 5.82 -2.37 25.68
C VAL A 231 4.63 -3.21 26.14
N GLU A 232 4.14 -2.94 27.36
CA GLU A 232 3.13 -3.76 28.04
C GLU A 232 1.84 -3.91 27.21
N CYS A 233 1.39 -2.86 26.53
CA CYS A 233 0.18 -2.92 25.68
C CYS A 233 0.33 -3.72 24.39
N ILE A 234 1.52 -4.28 24.09
CA ILE A 234 1.76 -5.19 22.94
C ILE A 234 1.70 -6.66 23.37
N LYS A 235 1.87 -6.97 24.65
CA LYS A 235 1.88 -8.35 25.19
C LYS A 235 0.50 -9.00 25.22
N HIS A 236 -0.57 -8.20 25.26
CA HIS A 236 -1.95 -8.65 25.46
C HIS A 236 -2.79 -8.36 24.22
N PRO A 237 -3.57 -9.33 23.69
CA PRO A 237 -4.34 -9.13 22.45
C PRO A 237 -5.44 -8.08 22.61
N VAL A 238 -6.05 -8.01 23.79
CA VAL A 238 -7.02 -6.98 24.22
C VAL A 238 -6.59 -6.51 25.61
N CYS A 239 -6.57 -5.20 25.84
CA CYS A 239 -6.22 -4.61 27.13
C CYS A 239 -6.65 -3.15 27.23
N SER A 240 -6.85 -2.68 28.46
CA SER A 240 -7.01 -1.28 28.85
C SER A 240 -5.87 -0.88 29.81
N GLU A 241 -5.63 0.42 30.02
CA GLU A 241 -4.55 0.88 30.92
C GLU A 241 -4.68 0.27 32.34
N LYS A 242 -5.90 0.18 32.87
CA LYS A 242 -6.21 -0.46 34.15
C LYS A 242 -5.85 -1.95 34.20
N SER A 243 -5.94 -2.67 33.08
CA SER A 243 -5.52 -4.08 33.00
C SER A 243 -4.00 -4.26 32.89
N LEU A 244 -3.27 -3.21 32.51
CA LEU A 244 -1.81 -3.19 32.42
C LEU A 244 -1.16 -2.61 33.69
N ALA A 245 -1.94 -1.96 34.56
CA ALA A 245 -1.48 -1.42 35.82
C ALA A 245 -0.95 -2.54 36.74
N PRO A 246 0.22 -2.36 37.40
CA PRO A 246 0.82 -3.40 38.21
C PRO A 246 -0.05 -3.73 39.43
N VAL A 247 -0.57 -4.95 39.48
CA VAL A 247 -1.41 -5.45 40.58
C VAL A 247 -0.61 -5.47 41.88
N LYS A 248 -0.81 -4.44 42.71
CA LYS A 248 -0.30 -4.39 44.08
C LYS A 248 -0.95 -5.51 44.89
N LYS A 249 -0.23 -6.62 45.10
CA LYS A 249 -0.69 -7.76 45.91
C LYS A 249 -0.73 -7.41 47.40
N THR A 250 -1.79 -6.71 47.81
CA THR A 250 -2.18 -6.60 49.22
C THR A 250 -2.46 -8.00 49.76
N LYS A 251 -2.01 -8.34 50.97
CA LYS A 251 -1.99 -9.73 51.48
C LYS A 251 -3.37 -10.25 51.98
N GLN A 252 -4.48 -9.85 51.37
CA GLN A 252 -5.82 -10.05 51.96
C GLN A 252 -6.76 -11.02 51.22
N ASP A 253 -6.48 -11.38 49.96
CA ASP A 253 -7.37 -12.21 49.13
C ASP A 253 -7.15 -13.73 49.32
N VAL A 254 -7.03 -14.19 50.57
CA VAL A 254 -6.73 -15.61 50.90
C VAL A 254 -7.88 -16.30 51.67
N ILE A 255 -8.86 -15.55 52.17
CA ILE A 255 -9.86 -16.04 53.15
C ILE A 255 -11.19 -16.54 52.50
N ASP A 256 -11.36 -16.43 51.17
CA ASP A 256 -12.55 -16.93 50.44
C ASP A 256 -12.37 -18.32 49.79
N LYS A 257 -11.51 -19.18 50.37
CA LYS A 257 -11.24 -20.54 49.85
C LYS A 257 -11.39 -21.68 50.87
N LEU A 258 -12.12 -21.46 51.97
CA LEU A 258 -12.24 -22.41 53.08
C LEU A 258 -13.68 -22.86 53.42
N SER A 259 -14.72 -22.35 52.75
CA SER A 259 -16.14 -22.61 53.07
C SER A 259 -16.92 -23.31 51.94
N SER A 260 -16.34 -24.33 51.30
CA SER A 260 -17.06 -25.21 50.34
C SER A 260 -16.49 -26.63 50.27
N LYS A 261 -16.51 -27.30 51.43
CA LYS A 261 -16.46 -28.75 51.64
C LYS A 261 -17.40 -29.06 52.82
N ASP A 262 -18.26 -30.07 52.82
CA ASP A 262 -18.40 -31.21 51.88
C ASP A 262 -19.88 -31.48 51.54
N LYS A 263 -20.12 -32.03 50.34
CA LYS A 263 -20.82 -33.32 50.19
C LYS A 263 -20.49 -33.95 48.83
N ILE A 264 -20.40 -35.29 48.83
CA ILE A 264 -19.79 -36.12 47.78
C ILE A 264 -20.89 -36.95 47.09
N ILE A 265 -20.56 -37.62 45.98
CA ILE A 265 -21.28 -38.72 45.28
C ILE A 265 -22.29 -38.20 44.23
N SER A 266 -22.20 -38.54 42.93
CA SER A 266 -21.22 -39.41 42.23
C SER A 266 -21.14 -39.19 40.71
N ASP A 267 -19.95 -39.52 40.18
CA ASP A 267 -19.70 -40.25 38.92
C ASP A 267 -19.87 -39.64 37.50
N LYS A 268 -18.80 -39.89 36.74
CA LYS A 268 -18.70 -40.16 35.29
C LYS A 268 -18.74 -39.01 34.29
N LYS A 269 -17.52 -38.69 33.84
CA LYS A 269 -17.10 -38.37 32.46
C LYS A 269 -17.92 -39.20 31.42
N THR A 270 -18.04 -38.82 30.15
CA THR A 270 -16.92 -38.39 29.27
C THR A 270 -17.38 -37.55 28.08
N GLU A 271 -16.39 -36.89 27.48
CA GLU A 271 -16.33 -36.17 26.19
C GLU A 271 -17.43 -36.43 25.14
N ASN A 272 -17.74 -35.39 24.38
CA ASN A 272 -18.26 -35.54 23.01
C ASN A 272 -17.42 -34.68 22.05
N LYS A 273 -16.81 -35.34 21.06
CA LYS A 273 -16.16 -34.69 19.91
C LYS A 273 -17.02 -34.88 18.66
N ILE A 274 -17.12 -33.79 17.92
CA ILE A 274 -17.77 -33.61 16.62
C ILE A 274 -17.23 -34.62 15.57
N ILE A 275 -18.05 -34.99 14.56
CA ILE A 275 -17.74 -35.16 13.09
C ILE A 275 -18.33 -36.45 12.43
N GLN A 276 -19.11 -36.25 11.34
CA GLN A 276 -19.44 -37.19 10.21
C GLN A 276 -20.15 -38.55 10.53
N GLU A 277 -20.85 -39.26 9.63
CA GLU A 277 -21.34 -38.99 8.25
C GLU A 277 -22.64 -39.77 7.92
N GLU A 278 -23.05 -39.76 6.64
CA GLU A 278 -24.16 -40.46 5.95
C GLU A 278 -24.63 -41.81 6.55
N SER A 279 -25.93 -42.17 6.49
CA SER A 279 -26.55 -42.65 5.23
C SER A 279 -28.05 -43.00 5.36
N MET A 280 -28.66 -43.36 4.22
CA MET A 280 -30.12 -43.47 3.97
C MET A 280 -30.84 -44.65 4.66
N LYS A 281 -32.14 -44.48 4.97
CA LYS A 281 -33.21 -45.39 4.46
C LYS A 281 -34.63 -44.84 4.55
N ASN A 282 -35.48 -45.38 3.67
CA ASN A 282 -36.77 -44.85 3.23
C ASN A 282 -37.89 -44.87 4.28
N GLY A 283 -38.89 -44.02 4.05
CA GLY A 283 -40.26 -44.16 4.54
C GLY A 283 -41.20 -43.32 3.66
N ASP A 284 -41.94 -43.95 2.77
CA ASP A 284 -42.89 -43.28 1.86
C ASP A 284 -44.14 -42.79 2.60
N ILE A 285 -44.74 -41.68 2.14
CA ILE A 285 -46.19 -41.50 2.02
C ILE A 285 -46.51 -40.37 1.02
N ILE A 286 -47.59 -40.56 0.27
CA ILE A 286 -47.96 -39.88 -0.98
C ILE A 286 -48.67 -38.53 -0.73
N SER A 287 -48.33 -37.48 -1.48
CA SER A 287 -49.27 -36.41 -1.88
C SER A 287 -48.81 -35.68 -3.17
N GLU A 288 -49.46 -36.02 -4.28
CA GLU A 288 -49.94 -35.17 -5.38
C GLU A 288 -49.48 -33.68 -5.48
N VAL A 289 -48.81 -33.22 -6.56
CA VAL A 289 -49.37 -32.81 -7.89
C VAL A 289 -50.06 -31.41 -7.85
N LYS A 290 -49.77 -30.40 -8.70
CA LYS A 290 -48.78 -30.23 -9.80
C LYS A 290 -48.55 -28.73 -10.16
N GLU A 291 -47.42 -28.47 -10.82
CA GLU A 291 -47.15 -27.51 -11.92
C GLU A 291 -48.21 -26.40 -12.24
N SER A 292 -47.93 -25.09 -12.14
CA SER A 292 -47.03 -24.20 -12.95
C SER A 292 -47.72 -23.40 -14.08
N LYS A 293 -47.03 -22.36 -14.61
CA LYS A 293 -47.38 -21.43 -15.72
C LYS A 293 -48.33 -20.25 -15.38
N VAL A 294 -48.41 -19.12 -16.13
CA VAL A 294 -47.42 -18.19 -16.77
C VAL A 294 -48.18 -17.17 -17.67
N LYS A 295 -47.65 -15.92 -17.81
CA LYS A 295 -47.93 -14.86 -18.83
C LYS A 295 -49.16 -13.91 -18.72
N LYS A 296 -48.83 -12.60 -18.90
CA LYS A 296 -49.45 -11.50 -19.69
C LYS A 296 -50.97 -11.23 -19.68
N SER A 297 -51.31 -9.99 -19.29
CA SER A 297 -51.88 -8.91 -20.12
C SER A 297 -51.68 -7.57 -19.36
N ASP A 298 -51.43 -6.38 -19.93
CA ASP A 298 -52.18 -5.59 -20.93
C ASP A 298 -53.58 -5.21 -20.35
N SER A 299 -54.07 -3.94 -20.28
CA SER A 299 -53.71 -2.66 -20.92
C SER A 299 -54.41 -1.43 -20.22
N VAL A 300 -53.88 -0.18 -20.26
CA VAL A 300 -54.47 1.06 -20.89
C VAL A 300 -55.69 1.70 -20.11
N GLU A 301 -55.96 3.02 -20.01
CA GLU A 301 -55.66 4.25 -20.81
C GLU A 301 -55.61 5.56 -19.96
N SER A 302 -54.72 6.52 -20.32
CA SER A 302 -54.94 8.00 -20.44
C SER A 302 -55.43 8.89 -19.25
N GLU A 303 -55.49 10.24 -19.27
CA GLU A 303 -55.35 11.40 -20.22
C GLU A 303 -54.59 12.58 -19.53
N LYS A 304 -54.10 13.71 -20.10
CA LYS A 304 -53.94 14.27 -21.47
C LYS A 304 -52.91 15.44 -21.48
N GLU A 305 -52.15 15.59 -22.58
CA GLU A 305 -51.72 16.85 -23.27
C GLU A 305 -50.96 18.01 -22.54
N LYS A 306 -50.21 18.94 -23.20
CA LYS A 306 -49.90 19.29 -24.63
C LYS A 306 -48.42 19.82 -24.69
N LYS A 307 -47.51 19.45 -25.63
CA LYS A 307 -47.32 19.81 -27.08
C LYS A 307 -46.87 21.27 -27.34
N VAL A 308 -46.04 21.64 -28.34
CA VAL A 308 -45.39 21.04 -29.56
C VAL A 308 -44.13 21.91 -29.94
N LYS A 309 -43.15 21.72 -30.87
CA LYS A 309 -42.76 20.85 -32.03
C LYS A 309 -41.52 19.95 -31.64
N LYS A 310 -40.61 19.35 -32.46
CA LYS A 310 -40.07 19.43 -33.86
C LYS A 310 -39.25 20.73 -34.16
N GLU A 311 -38.46 20.94 -35.25
CA GLU A 311 -38.11 20.19 -36.48
C GLU A 311 -36.58 19.99 -36.58
N ASP A 312 -36.02 18.82 -36.95
CA ASP A 312 -36.03 18.06 -38.23
C ASP A 312 -35.21 18.73 -39.36
N GLU A 313 -34.43 18.07 -40.24
CA GLU A 313 -34.14 16.64 -40.51
C GLU A 313 -32.59 16.42 -40.56
N GLY A 314 -31.98 15.23 -40.79
CA GLY A 314 -32.48 13.88 -41.10
C GLY A 314 -31.87 13.27 -42.40
N LYS A 315 -31.21 12.09 -42.32
CA LYS A 315 -30.91 11.17 -43.48
C LYS A 315 -30.27 9.81 -43.08
N LYS A 316 -30.39 8.81 -43.97
CA LYS A 316 -29.82 7.42 -43.94
C LYS A 316 -28.97 7.14 -45.22
N ILE A 317 -28.59 5.94 -45.72
CA ILE A 317 -29.00 4.50 -45.60
C ILE A 317 -27.90 3.64 -46.30
N GLU A 318 -27.60 2.35 -46.05
CA GLU A 318 -27.65 1.47 -44.86
C GLU A 318 -26.65 0.29 -45.03
N ASP A 319 -26.16 -0.30 -43.92
CA ASP A 319 -25.70 -1.69 -43.60
C ASP A 319 -25.18 -2.72 -44.68
N VAL A 320 -24.96 -3.97 -44.23
CA VAL A 320 -24.56 -5.24 -44.90
C VAL A 320 -23.05 -5.39 -45.24
N GLY A 321 -22.33 -6.41 -44.75
CA GLY A 321 -22.72 -7.53 -43.88
C GLY A 321 -21.55 -8.37 -43.32
N LYS A 322 -21.87 -9.40 -42.53
CA LYS A 322 -20.93 -10.31 -41.82
C LYS A 322 -20.44 -11.48 -42.69
N ILE A 323 -19.35 -12.17 -42.27
CA ILE A 323 -19.24 -13.64 -42.00
C ILE A 323 -17.75 -14.04 -41.74
N VAL A 324 -17.35 -14.40 -40.51
CA VAL A 324 -17.03 -15.76 -39.95
C VAL A 324 -15.67 -16.39 -40.35
N GLU A 325 -14.77 -16.44 -39.36
CA GLU A 325 -13.96 -17.59 -38.82
C GLU A 325 -13.24 -18.65 -39.70
N ASN A 326 -12.21 -19.29 -39.11
CA ASN A 326 -11.28 -20.32 -39.64
C ASN A 326 -10.20 -19.82 -40.63
N GLY A 327 -9.03 -20.47 -40.77
CA GLY A 327 -8.44 -21.58 -39.97
C GLY A 327 -7.16 -22.17 -40.63
N GLU A 328 -6.25 -22.71 -39.81
CA GLU A 328 -5.11 -23.60 -40.17
C GLU A 328 -3.96 -23.12 -41.11
N LYS A 329 -2.77 -22.96 -40.51
CA LYS A 329 -1.42 -23.46 -40.90
C LYS A 329 -1.10 -23.76 -42.39
N ILE A 330 0.07 -23.29 -42.87
CA ILE A 330 0.95 -24.08 -43.77
C ILE A 330 2.46 -23.82 -43.55
N LYS A 331 3.17 -24.91 -43.20
CA LYS A 331 4.57 -25.36 -43.47
C LYS A 331 5.79 -24.41 -43.32
N GLN A 332 6.88 -24.96 -42.75
CA GLN A 332 8.26 -24.45 -42.79
C GLN A 332 9.21 -25.47 -43.48
N LYS A 333 10.46 -25.03 -43.78
CA LYS A 333 11.69 -25.82 -44.07
C LYS A 333 11.76 -26.48 -45.48
N PRO A 334 12.97 -26.83 -46.00
CA PRO A 334 14.29 -26.93 -45.32
C PRO A 334 15.41 -25.99 -45.84
N ARG A 335 16.67 -26.30 -45.48
CA ARG A 335 17.92 -25.53 -45.65
C ARG A 335 18.71 -25.95 -46.91
N ILE A 336 19.71 -25.16 -47.31
CA ILE A 336 21.17 -25.52 -47.37
C ILE A 336 21.98 -24.31 -47.93
N GLY A 337 23.26 -24.18 -47.54
CA GLY A 337 24.22 -23.23 -48.15
C GLY A 337 25.25 -22.65 -47.18
N GLU A 338 26.50 -23.12 -47.23
CA GLU A 338 27.63 -22.55 -46.48
C GLU A 338 28.60 -21.79 -47.41
N SER A 339 29.31 -20.79 -46.87
CA SER A 339 30.76 -20.61 -47.11
C SER A 339 31.35 -19.45 -46.28
N LYS A 340 32.65 -19.53 -46.02
CA LYS A 340 33.51 -18.43 -45.53
C LYS A 340 34.50 -18.06 -46.63
N PRO A 341 35.14 -16.89 -46.53
CA PRO A 341 36.61 -16.92 -46.56
C PRO A 341 37.25 -16.51 -45.23
N LYS A 342 38.50 -16.94 -45.02
CA LYS A 342 39.46 -16.32 -44.09
C LYS A 342 40.47 -15.51 -44.91
N GLY A 343 40.91 -14.36 -44.39
CA GLY A 343 42.13 -13.66 -44.81
C GLY A 343 42.88 -13.17 -43.56
N ARG A 344 44.21 -13.26 -43.55
CA ARG A 344 45.06 -12.94 -42.39
C ARG A 344 46.41 -12.38 -42.84
N SER A 345 46.82 -11.25 -42.27
CA SER A 345 48.22 -10.85 -42.18
C SER A 345 48.41 -9.87 -41.01
N GLU A 346 49.59 -9.90 -40.41
CA GLU A 346 50.01 -9.11 -39.25
C GLU A 346 51.32 -8.39 -39.61
N SER A 347 51.51 -7.11 -39.21
CA SER A 347 52.86 -6.55 -39.03
C SER A 347 52.91 -5.19 -38.31
N GLN A 348 53.30 -5.25 -37.04
CA GLN A 348 54.35 -4.45 -36.38
C GLN A 348 54.52 -2.94 -36.66
N GLN A 349 54.26 -2.16 -35.61
CA GLN A 349 55.14 -1.12 -35.01
C GLN A 349 56.15 -0.33 -35.87
N ARG A 350 56.11 1.00 -35.75
CA ARG A 350 57.32 1.85 -35.65
C ARG A 350 57.08 3.08 -34.77
N LYS A 351 57.87 3.25 -33.70
CA LYS A 351 58.04 4.50 -32.93
C LYS A 351 59.33 5.19 -33.36
N ARG A 352 59.36 6.53 -33.45
CA ARG A 352 60.54 7.44 -33.46
C ARG A 352 60.05 8.91 -33.57
N PRO A 353 60.83 9.91 -33.16
CA PRO A 353 61.45 10.06 -31.84
C PRO A 353 61.19 11.46 -31.23
N ILE A 354 61.76 11.72 -30.06
CA ILE A 354 61.80 13.06 -29.44
C ILE A 354 62.74 14.00 -30.24
N GLN A 355 62.42 15.30 -30.29
CA GLN A 355 63.40 16.36 -30.54
C GLN A 355 63.48 17.30 -29.34
N GLU A 356 64.70 17.57 -28.89
CA GLU A 356 64.99 18.70 -28.02
C GLU A 356 64.92 20.01 -28.81
N ARG A 357 64.57 21.11 -28.14
CA ARG A 357 65.06 22.44 -28.53
C ARG A 357 65.62 23.14 -27.30
N LYS A 358 66.85 23.65 -27.46
CA LYS A 358 67.45 24.62 -26.54
C LYS A 358 66.83 25.99 -26.78
N GLY A 359 66.80 26.80 -25.73
CA GLY A 359 66.23 28.15 -25.67
C GLY A 359 66.26 28.60 -24.22
#